data_AF-A0A7D7R001-F1
#
_entry.id   AF-A0A7D7R001-F1
#
_cell.length_a   1.000
_cell.length_b   1.000
_cell.length_c   1.000
_cell.angle_alpha   90.00
_cell.angle_beta   90.00
_cell.angle_gamma   90.00
#
_symmetry.space_group_name_H-M   'P 1'
#
loop_
_entity.id
_entity.type
_entity.pdbx_description
1 polymer ?
#
loop_
_entity_poly.entity_id
_entity_poly.type
_entity_poly.pdbx_seq_one_letter_code
_entity_poly.pdbx_strand_id
1 'polypeptide(L)'
;MTDFRISPGAETAGDVVGPLIRRAGALLSRAERIDDDLAAAIDAADGDLSIRGDGRSVERRTNQRKAFRRVYKRDPVSENDWRLAEGLDTHTYDGESKGSPAVVRVGRIRPVPGAGVVRMNLYIPAEEVVNVETSGIPGRVPNAGDHRGPSASADAEDSRVSVYVDYETGIVFVRQNPTVERETDRRPRAGIPEVRVGQDRNGAVKIVYNAKDSFQPALADQIDIGVQGVITVDPSTGIPSVGGQVTPYPAIEIYHHSPEGTTTELFERNVNGSPYGPMTQLLRRATEHIGSEDVPHVGPVPDTERHTGRAREPFGTELGAPHDPPDVRVY
;
A
#
# COMPACT_ATOMS: atom_id res chain seq x y z
N MET A 1 31.36 -54.41 0.02
CA MET A 1 30.97 -53.84 -1.28
C MET A 1 30.10 -52.64 -1.02
N THR A 2 30.58 -51.50 -1.50
CA THR A 2 30.15 -50.13 -1.22
C THR A 2 28.93 -49.72 -2.06
N ASP A 3 28.13 -48.81 -1.52
CA ASP A 3 27.22 -47.81 -2.12
C ASP A 3 26.69 -47.95 -3.56
N PHE A 4 25.39 -47.67 -3.74
CA PHE A 4 24.91 -46.36 -4.25
C PHE A 4 23.37 -46.34 -4.26
N ARG A 5 22.73 -45.57 -3.37
CA ARG A 5 21.32 -45.16 -3.52
C ARG A 5 21.30 -43.71 -3.97
N ILE A 6 20.92 -43.48 -5.22
CA ILE A 6 20.59 -42.14 -5.74
C ILE A 6 19.13 -41.85 -5.36
N SER A 7 18.91 -40.82 -4.53
CA SER A 7 17.62 -40.15 -4.39
C SER A 7 17.44 -39.19 -5.59
N PRO A 8 16.31 -39.20 -6.31
CA PRO A 8 16.02 -38.16 -7.28
C PRO A 8 15.21 -37.04 -6.59
N GLY A 9 15.92 -36.08 -6.02
CA GLY A 9 15.38 -34.74 -5.77
C GLY A 9 15.69 -33.88 -6.98
N ALA A 10 14.88 -33.97 -8.03
CA ALA A 10 14.97 -33.04 -9.14
C ALA A 10 14.14 -31.80 -8.77
N GLU A 11 14.80 -30.77 -8.23
CA GLU A 11 14.26 -29.40 -8.25
C GLU A 11 13.93 -29.07 -9.71
N THR A 12 12.67 -28.71 -9.96
CA THR A 12 12.26 -28.39 -11.33
C THR A 12 12.83 -27.02 -11.69
N ALA A 13 13.20 -26.81 -12.96
CA ALA A 13 13.75 -25.54 -13.42
C ALA A 13 12.84 -24.33 -13.10
N GLY A 14 11.53 -24.54 -12.90
CA GLY A 14 10.60 -23.51 -12.44
C GLY A 14 10.87 -22.98 -11.03
N ASP A 15 11.37 -23.83 -10.12
CA ASP A 15 11.64 -23.48 -8.72
C ASP A 15 12.83 -22.52 -8.57
N VAL A 16 13.75 -22.54 -9.54
CA VAL A 16 14.95 -21.68 -9.56
C VAL A 16 14.75 -20.46 -10.45
N VAL A 17 14.05 -20.60 -11.58
CA VAL A 17 13.88 -19.52 -12.57
C VAL A 17 12.91 -18.44 -12.11
N GLY A 18 11.81 -18.78 -11.43
CA GLY A 18 10.85 -17.80 -10.92
C GLY A 18 11.46 -16.78 -9.94
N PRO A 19 12.17 -17.23 -8.89
CA PRO A 19 12.87 -16.33 -7.97
C PRO A 19 13.98 -15.49 -8.63
N LEU A 20 14.69 -16.04 -9.62
CA LEU A 20 15.73 -15.31 -10.35
C LEU A 20 15.15 -14.19 -11.22
N ILE A 21 14.04 -14.43 -11.91
CA ILE A 21 13.35 -13.40 -12.70
C ILE A 21 12.84 -12.28 -11.77
N ARG A 22 12.28 -12.60 -10.60
CA ARG A 22 11.87 -11.60 -9.60
C ARG A 22 13.06 -10.77 -9.10
N ARG A 23 14.19 -11.42 -8.81
CA ARG A 23 15.43 -10.73 -8.41
C ARG A 23 15.99 -9.83 -9.51
N ALA A 24 15.96 -10.29 -10.76
CA ALA A 24 16.39 -9.49 -11.90
C ALA A 24 15.49 -8.27 -12.11
N GLY A 25 14.16 -8.44 -12.01
CA GLY A 25 13.21 -7.33 -12.04
C GLY A 25 13.45 -6.31 -10.92
N ALA A 26 13.63 -6.78 -9.68
CA ALA A 26 13.93 -5.91 -8.54
C ALA A 26 15.26 -5.15 -8.70
N LEU A 27 16.27 -5.77 -9.32
CA LEU A 27 17.55 -5.13 -9.63
C LEU A 27 17.41 -4.06 -10.71
N LEU A 28 16.64 -4.31 -11.76
CA LEU A 28 16.37 -3.34 -12.81
C LEU A 28 15.61 -2.13 -12.28
N SER A 29 14.54 -2.33 -11.51
CA SER A 29 13.81 -1.23 -10.86
C SER A 29 14.66 -0.47 -9.84
N ARG A 30 15.62 -1.14 -9.19
CA ARG A 30 16.58 -0.45 -8.31
C ARG A 30 17.57 0.39 -9.12
N ALA A 31 18.01 -0.08 -10.28
CA ALA A 31 18.88 0.67 -11.17
C ALA A 31 18.17 1.93 -11.73
N GLU A 32 16.91 1.81 -12.14
CA GLU A 32 16.09 2.96 -12.57
C GLU A 32 15.94 4.00 -11.45
N ARG A 33 15.68 3.56 -10.21
CA ARG A 33 15.66 4.47 -9.06
C ARG A 33 17.02 5.12 -8.76
N ILE A 34 18.13 4.40 -8.96
CA ILE A 34 19.48 4.96 -8.81
C ILE A 34 19.75 6.01 -9.88
N ASP A 35 19.28 5.80 -11.11
CA ASP A 35 19.40 6.80 -12.17
C ASP A 35 18.58 8.05 -11.85
N ASP A 36 17.37 7.91 -11.30
CA ASP A 36 16.55 9.02 -10.81
C ASP A 36 17.18 9.72 -9.58
N ASP A 37 17.77 8.97 -8.66
CA ASP A 37 18.47 9.50 -7.49
C ASP A 37 19.76 10.25 -7.89
N LEU A 38 20.49 9.73 -8.90
CA LEU A 38 21.65 10.39 -9.48
C LEU A 38 21.24 11.65 -10.24
N ALA A 39 20.13 11.60 -10.98
CA ALA A 39 19.57 12.76 -11.63
C ALA A 39 19.22 13.86 -10.62
N ALA A 40 18.57 13.48 -9.51
CA ALA A 40 18.24 14.38 -8.42
C ALA A 40 19.47 14.95 -7.70
N ALA A 41 20.54 14.16 -7.53
CA ALA A 41 21.78 14.60 -6.91
C ALA A 41 22.53 15.63 -7.77
N ILE A 42 22.50 15.47 -9.10
CA ILE A 42 23.09 16.40 -10.05
C ILE A 42 22.25 17.70 -10.14
N ASP A 43 20.92 17.60 -10.16
CA ASP A 43 20.01 18.76 -10.10
C ASP A 43 20.19 19.59 -8.82
N ALA A 44 20.47 18.92 -7.69
CA ALA A 44 20.77 19.58 -6.43
C ALA A 44 22.17 20.22 -6.38
N ALA A 45 23.10 19.79 -7.24
CA ALA A 45 24.51 20.13 -7.15
C ALA A 45 24.96 21.29 -8.07
N ASP A 46 24.40 21.49 -9.26
CA ASP A 46 25.02 22.43 -10.23
C ASP A 46 24.08 23.40 -10.97
N GLY A 47 22.75 23.26 -10.92
CA GLY A 47 21.81 24.24 -11.49
C GLY A 47 21.91 24.52 -13.02
N ASP A 48 22.90 23.96 -13.71
CA ASP A 48 23.03 23.93 -15.16
C ASP A 48 23.99 22.78 -15.51
N LEU A 49 23.43 21.63 -15.88
CA LEU A 49 24.04 20.65 -16.80
C LEU A 49 22.98 19.61 -17.15
N SER A 50 22.66 19.50 -18.43
CA SER A 50 21.59 18.67 -18.97
C SER A 50 21.83 17.18 -18.71
N ILE A 51 21.15 16.64 -17.70
CA ILE A 51 20.93 15.20 -17.55
C ILE A 51 19.92 14.79 -18.61
N ARG A 52 20.15 13.65 -19.25
CA ARG A 52 19.17 12.98 -20.12
C ARG A 52 17.98 12.42 -19.32
N GLY A 53 17.52 13.11 -18.28
CA GLY A 53 16.22 12.85 -17.65
C GLY A 53 15.14 13.44 -18.55
N ASP A 54 14.06 12.69 -18.78
CA ASP A 54 12.90 13.34 -19.38
C ASP A 54 12.39 14.41 -18.40
N GLY A 55 11.85 15.54 -18.88
CA GLY A 55 11.39 16.61 -18.00
C GLY A 55 10.31 16.15 -16.98
N ARG A 56 9.74 14.95 -17.18
CA ARG A 56 8.74 14.33 -16.31
C ARG A 56 9.36 13.74 -15.05
N SER A 57 10.56 13.15 -15.10
CA SER A 57 11.23 12.65 -13.89
C SER A 57 11.62 13.77 -12.94
N VAL A 58 12.10 14.91 -13.46
CA VAL A 58 12.43 16.12 -12.69
C VAL A 58 11.18 16.73 -12.04
N GLU A 59 10.08 16.80 -12.79
CA GLU A 59 8.79 17.26 -12.27
C GLU A 59 8.27 16.33 -11.16
N ARG A 60 8.31 15.02 -11.38
CA ARG A 60 7.92 13.99 -10.40
C ARG A 60 8.70 14.14 -9.10
N ARG A 61 10.02 14.23 -9.18
CA ARG A 61 10.89 14.40 -8.01
C ARG A 61 10.59 15.68 -7.24
N THR A 62 10.31 16.77 -7.97
CA THR A 62 9.94 18.06 -7.38
C THR A 62 8.63 17.98 -6.61
N ASN A 63 7.63 17.28 -7.15
CA ASN A 63 6.33 17.10 -6.50
C ASN A 63 6.42 16.21 -5.26
N GLN A 64 7.16 15.10 -5.34
CA GLN A 64 7.47 14.23 -4.20
C GLN A 64 8.13 15.02 -3.06
N ARG A 65 9.16 15.80 -3.36
CA ARG A 65 9.84 16.66 -2.36
C ARG A 65 8.87 17.65 -1.70
N LYS A 66 7.98 18.28 -2.49
CA LYS A 66 6.95 19.20 -1.96
C LYS A 66 5.94 18.48 -1.06
N ALA A 67 5.49 17.30 -1.44
CA ALA A 67 4.56 16.49 -0.66
C ALA A 67 5.17 16.06 0.68
N PHE A 68 6.42 15.58 0.65
CA PHE A 68 7.18 15.22 1.85
C PHE A 68 7.34 16.41 2.80
N ARG A 69 7.84 17.56 2.29
CA ARG A 69 7.98 18.80 3.08
C ARG A 69 6.68 19.24 3.75
N ARG A 70 5.53 19.02 3.12
CA ARG A 70 4.23 19.40 3.68
C ARG A 70 3.94 18.66 4.97
N VAL A 71 4.30 17.39 5.06
CA VAL A 71 4.08 16.53 6.23
C VAL A 71 5.24 16.66 7.22
N TYR A 72 6.46 16.45 6.77
CA TYR A 72 7.65 16.32 7.63
C TYR A 72 8.38 17.61 7.94
N LYS A 73 8.03 18.72 7.27
CA LYS A 73 8.64 20.05 7.45
C LYS A 73 10.15 20.11 7.20
N ARG A 74 10.71 19.11 6.51
CA ARG A 74 12.09 19.02 6.07
C ARG A 74 12.18 18.39 4.69
N ASP A 75 13.38 18.38 4.11
CA ASP A 75 13.65 17.64 2.88
C ASP A 75 13.81 16.14 3.11
N PRO A 76 13.44 15.31 2.11
CA PRO A 76 13.84 13.91 2.09
C PRO A 76 15.36 13.80 1.89
N VAL A 77 16.01 12.98 2.70
CA VAL A 77 17.47 12.77 2.68
C VAL A 77 17.88 11.31 2.65
N SER A 78 17.01 10.40 3.12
CA SER A 78 17.24 8.95 3.09
C SER A 78 16.42 8.26 2.00
N GLU A 79 16.75 7.01 1.67
CA GLU A 79 15.94 6.18 0.76
C GLU A 79 14.51 6.01 1.28
N ASN A 80 14.35 5.83 2.60
CA ASN A 80 13.02 5.77 3.23
C ASN A 80 12.27 7.09 3.11
N ASP A 81 12.94 8.24 3.23
CA ASP A 81 12.28 9.53 3.02
C ASP A 81 11.75 9.68 1.60
N TRP A 82 12.52 9.24 0.60
CA TRP A 82 12.09 9.31 -0.80
C TRP A 82 10.95 8.32 -1.09
N ARG A 83 10.98 7.13 -0.48
CA ARG A 83 9.86 6.19 -0.51
C ARG A 83 8.58 6.78 0.10
N LEU A 84 8.71 7.50 1.21
CA LEU A 84 7.58 8.20 1.85
C LEU A 84 7.13 9.39 1.01
N ALA A 85 8.05 10.12 0.38
CA ALA A 85 7.76 11.24 -0.52
C ALA A 85 6.94 10.81 -1.73
N GLU A 86 7.28 9.67 -2.33
CA GLU A 86 6.52 9.01 -3.40
C GLU A 86 5.11 8.64 -2.94
N GLY A 87 4.97 8.01 -1.76
CA GLY A 87 3.68 7.67 -1.19
C GLY A 87 2.78 8.89 -0.89
N LEU A 88 3.37 10.02 -0.51
CA LEU A 88 2.65 11.26 -0.18
C LEU A 88 2.29 12.12 -1.40
N ASP A 89 2.94 11.91 -2.55
CA ASP A 89 2.72 12.71 -3.74
C ASP A 89 1.38 12.42 -4.40
N THR A 90 0.42 13.34 -4.29
CA THR A 90 -0.93 13.13 -4.86
C THR A 90 -0.98 13.11 -6.39
N HIS A 91 0.11 13.47 -7.09
CA HIS A 91 0.13 13.40 -8.55
C HIS A 91 0.18 11.95 -9.04
N THR A 92 -0.36 11.75 -10.24
CA THR A 92 -0.27 10.51 -11.01
C THR A 92 0.42 10.83 -12.32
N TYR A 93 1.41 10.02 -12.67
CA TYR A 93 2.27 10.23 -13.83
C TYR A 93 1.98 9.20 -14.93
N ASP A 94 1.35 8.09 -14.55
CA ASP A 94 0.81 7.13 -15.50
C ASP A 94 -0.24 7.79 -16.45
N GLY A 95 -0.23 7.37 -17.70
CA GLY A 95 -1.13 7.93 -18.72
C GLY A 95 -2.60 7.54 -18.52
N GLU A 96 -2.87 6.44 -17.82
CA GLU A 96 -4.21 5.89 -17.63
C GLU A 96 -5.05 6.71 -16.65
N SER A 97 -4.40 7.23 -15.61
CA SER A 97 -4.96 8.14 -14.60
C SER A 97 -5.28 9.52 -15.16
N LYS A 98 -4.79 9.86 -16.36
CA LYS A 98 -4.99 11.16 -17.04
C LYS A 98 -4.68 12.36 -16.13
N GLY A 99 -3.65 12.22 -15.28
CA GLY A 99 -3.24 13.20 -14.27
C GLY A 99 -4.27 13.45 -13.15
N SER A 100 -5.21 12.52 -12.94
CA SER A 100 -6.19 12.63 -11.85
C SER A 100 -5.49 12.37 -10.52
N PRO A 101 -5.67 13.23 -9.50
CA PRO A 101 -4.89 13.10 -8.28
C PRO A 101 -5.34 11.90 -7.44
N ALA A 102 -4.37 11.26 -6.80
CA ALA A 102 -4.61 10.33 -5.69
C ALA A 102 -5.12 11.07 -4.45
N VAL A 103 -5.79 10.35 -3.56
CA VAL A 103 -6.18 10.85 -2.23
C VAL A 103 -5.22 10.29 -1.19
N VAL A 104 -4.63 11.17 -0.39
CA VAL A 104 -3.76 10.80 0.73
C VAL A 104 -4.37 11.23 2.07
N ARG A 105 -4.34 10.33 3.05
CA ARG A 105 -4.79 10.55 4.42
C ARG A 105 -3.66 10.25 5.40
N VAL A 106 -3.38 11.14 6.35
CA VAL A 106 -2.18 11.13 7.20
C VAL A 106 -2.58 11.26 8.68
N GLY A 107 -1.82 10.64 9.58
CA GLY A 107 -1.89 10.85 11.02
C GLY A 107 -0.51 10.77 11.67
N ARG A 108 -0.41 11.28 12.90
CA ARG A 108 0.82 11.25 13.71
C ARG A 108 0.74 10.18 14.78
N ILE A 109 1.65 9.23 14.77
CA ILE A 109 1.85 8.24 15.84
C ILE A 109 3.04 8.66 16.71
N ARG A 110 3.21 8.04 17.88
CA ARG A 110 4.47 8.16 18.60
C ARG A 110 5.58 7.42 17.83
N PRO A 111 6.72 8.05 17.54
CA PRO A 111 7.83 7.39 16.88
C PRO A 111 8.35 6.18 17.68
N VAL A 112 8.87 5.19 16.99
CA VAL A 112 9.63 4.05 17.51
C VAL A 112 10.95 3.96 16.72
N PRO A 113 11.96 4.78 17.07
CA PRO A 113 13.21 4.84 16.32
C PRO A 113 13.91 3.48 16.22
N GLY A 114 14.45 3.17 15.06
CA GLY A 114 15.06 1.88 14.72
C GLY A 114 14.10 0.89 14.06
N ALA A 115 12.78 1.10 14.12
CA ALA A 115 11.81 0.17 13.54
C ALA A 115 11.57 0.39 12.03
N GLY A 116 12.09 1.47 11.44
CA GLY A 116 12.04 1.74 10.01
C GLY A 116 10.64 2.04 9.47
N VAL A 117 10.40 1.65 8.22
CA VAL A 117 9.13 1.88 7.52
C VAL A 117 8.48 0.54 7.18
N VAL A 118 7.20 0.38 7.49
CA VAL A 118 6.38 -0.72 6.96
C VAL A 118 5.50 -0.18 5.85
N ARG A 119 5.59 -0.78 4.65
CA ARG A 119 4.80 -0.45 3.47
C ARG A 119 3.89 -1.62 3.13
N MET A 120 2.60 -1.35 2.96
CA MET A 120 1.61 -2.30 2.49
C MET A 120 1.04 -1.80 1.17
N ASN A 121 0.93 -2.67 0.17
CA ASN A 121 0.28 -2.34 -1.09
C ASN A 121 -0.87 -3.31 -1.35
N LEU A 122 -1.97 -2.77 -1.84
CA LEU A 122 -3.12 -3.50 -2.34
C LEU A 122 -3.21 -3.27 -3.84
N TYR A 123 -3.11 -4.34 -4.62
CA TYR A 123 -3.05 -4.24 -6.07
C TYR A 123 -3.88 -5.33 -6.76
N ILE A 124 -4.34 -5.03 -7.96
CA ILE A 124 -5.11 -5.91 -8.82
C ILE A 124 -4.18 -6.50 -9.88
N PRO A 125 -3.87 -7.82 -9.83
CA PRO A 125 -2.93 -8.41 -10.79
C PRO A 125 -3.44 -8.43 -12.24
N ALA A 126 -4.76 -8.41 -12.44
CA ALA A 126 -5.36 -8.39 -13.76
C ALA A 126 -5.15 -7.04 -14.45
N GLU A 127 -5.20 -7.03 -15.78
CA GLU A 127 -5.20 -5.80 -16.58
C GLU A 127 -6.51 -5.00 -16.42
N GLU A 128 -7.61 -5.73 -16.27
CA GLU A 128 -8.94 -5.19 -16.13
C GLU A 128 -9.81 -6.11 -15.30
N VAL A 129 -10.79 -5.53 -14.61
CA VAL A 129 -11.72 -6.25 -13.77
C VAL A 129 -13.14 -5.75 -13.90
N VAL A 130 -14.04 -6.72 -13.86
CA VAL A 130 -15.48 -6.54 -13.77
C VAL A 130 -15.82 -6.50 -12.29
N ASN A 131 -16.32 -5.37 -11.81
CA ASN A 131 -16.93 -5.25 -10.50
C ASN A 131 -18.43 -5.66 -10.57
N VAL A 132 -19.06 -5.86 -9.40
CA VAL A 132 -20.50 -6.22 -9.28
C VAL A 132 -21.41 -5.25 -10.04
N GLU A 133 -20.95 -4.03 -10.23
CA GLU A 133 -21.64 -2.97 -10.92
C GLU A 133 -21.56 -3.12 -12.45
N THR A 134 -20.43 -3.55 -13.01
CA THR A 134 -20.22 -3.78 -14.46
C THR A 134 -20.84 -5.07 -15.00
N SER A 135 -21.17 -6.04 -14.13
CA SER A 135 -21.77 -7.28 -14.58
C SER A 135 -23.24 -7.15 -14.94
N GLY A 136 -23.53 -7.07 -16.23
CA GLY A 136 -24.87 -7.31 -16.78
C GLY A 136 -25.78 -6.08 -16.92
N ILE A 137 -25.29 -4.87 -16.68
CA ILE A 137 -26.00 -3.63 -17.01
C ILE A 137 -25.43 -3.08 -18.32
N PRO A 138 -26.24 -2.97 -19.40
CA PRO A 138 -25.80 -2.36 -20.65
C PRO A 138 -25.23 -0.95 -20.42
N GLY A 139 -24.00 -0.71 -20.91
CA GLY A 139 -23.32 0.58 -20.81
C GLY A 139 -22.32 0.73 -19.66
N ARG A 140 -22.00 -0.34 -18.91
CA ARG A 140 -20.91 -0.34 -17.93
C ARG A 140 -19.71 -1.15 -18.43
N VAL A 141 -18.52 -0.60 -18.22
CA VAL A 141 -17.22 -1.02 -18.77
C VAL A 141 -16.28 -1.46 -17.65
N PRO A 142 -15.32 -2.38 -17.90
CA PRO A 142 -14.44 -2.87 -16.84
C PRO A 142 -13.54 -1.76 -16.28
N ASN A 143 -13.12 -1.91 -15.02
CA ASN A 143 -12.12 -1.04 -14.42
C ASN A 143 -10.72 -1.55 -14.75
N ALA A 144 -9.76 -0.66 -14.94
CA ALA A 144 -8.35 -1.02 -15.02
C ALA A 144 -7.87 -1.65 -13.70
N GLY A 145 -7.10 -2.74 -13.81
CA GLY A 145 -6.27 -3.23 -12.72
C GLY A 145 -4.85 -2.67 -12.81
N ASP A 146 -3.95 -3.19 -11.97
CA ASP A 146 -2.55 -2.71 -11.88
C ASP A 146 -1.59 -3.52 -12.77
N HIS A 147 -2.07 -4.61 -13.40
CA HIS A 147 -1.30 -5.45 -14.32
C HIS A 147 0.10 -5.83 -13.82
N ARG A 148 0.22 -6.17 -12.53
CA ARG A 148 1.51 -6.50 -11.93
C ARG A 148 1.46 -7.69 -10.99
N GLY A 149 2.64 -8.21 -10.69
CA GLY A 149 2.85 -9.14 -9.58
C GLY A 149 3.38 -8.44 -8.33
N PRO A 150 3.70 -9.23 -7.29
CA PRO A 150 4.31 -8.72 -6.08
C PRO A 150 5.66 -8.07 -6.35
N SER A 151 5.91 -6.92 -5.72
CA SER A 151 7.15 -6.18 -5.91
C SER A 151 7.44 -5.22 -4.74
N ALA A 152 8.54 -5.49 -4.04
CA ALA A 152 9.11 -4.59 -3.04
C ALA A 152 9.58 -3.25 -3.62
N SER A 153 9.63 -3.14 -4.95
CA SER A 153 10.05 -1.98 -5.70
C SER A 153 8.93 -1.32 -6.50
N ALA A 154 7.68 -1.79 -6.40
CA ALA A 154 6.53 -1.13 -7.04
C ALA A 154 6.38 0.29 -6.51
N ASP A 155 6.07 1.23 -7.41
CA ASP A 155 5.81 2.61 -7.03
C ASP A 155 4.44 2.69 -6.35
N ALA A 156 4.24 3.73 -5.55
CA ALA A 156 2.98 3.98 -4.87
C ALA A 156 1.81 4.18 -5.86
N GLU A 157 2.07 4.59 -7.11
CA GLU A 157 1.05 4.70 -8.17
C GLU A 157 0.67 3.36 -8.82
N ASP A 158 1.53 2.33 -8.70
CA ASP A 158 1.30 1.00 -9.27
C ASP A 158 0.38 0.13 -8.40
N SER A 159 -0.32 0.70 -7.43
CA SER A 159 -1.21 -0.02 -6.50
C SER A 159 -2.55 0.69 -6.43
N ARG A 160 -3.65 -0.02 -6.11
CA ARG A 160 -4.93 0.66 -5.81
C ARG A 160 -4.84 1.46 -4.52
N VAL A 161 -4.23 0.87 -3.50
CA VAL A 161 -4.03 1.49 -2.18
C VAL A 161 -2.64 1.16 -1.67
N SER A 162 -1.98 2.13 -1.06
CA SER A 162 -0.74 1.93 -0.32
C SER A 162 -0.88 2.50 1.10
N VAL A 163 -0.37 1.76 2.08
CA VAL A 163 -0.34 2.14 3.50
C VAL A 163 1.11 2.18 3.95
N TYR A 164 1.48 3.23 4.67
CA TYR A 164 2.82 3.44 5.20
C TYR A 164 2.75 3.68 6.70
N VAL A 165 3.59 2.98 7.46
CA VAL A 165 3.86 3.24 8.86
C VAL A 165 5.34 3.58 8.99
N ASP A 166 5.63 4.87 9.15
CA ASP A 166 6.96 5.41 9.40
C ASP A 166 7.18 5.55 10.90
N TYR A 167 7.86 4.56 11.47
CA TYR A 167 8.18 4.54 12.89
C TYR A 167 9.32 5.50 13.25
N GLU A 168 10.20 5.85 12.31
CA GLU A 168 11.34 6.71 12.61
C GLU A 168 10.91 8.12 13.00
N THR A 169 9.89 8.65 12.31
CA THR A 169 9.43 10.01 12.51
C THR A 169 8.00 10.11 13.05
N GLY A 170 7.29 8.99 13.14
CA GLY A 170 5.97 8.89 13.75
C GLY A 170 4.84 9.32 12.81
N ILE A 171 4.87 8.90 11.55
CA ILE A 171 3.80 9.17 10.59
C ILE A 171 3.16 7.87 10.11
N VAL A 172 1.83 7.86 10.00
CA VAL A 172 1.07 6.84 9.30
C VAL A 172 0.28 7.51 8.18
N PHE A 173 0.27 6.93 6.99
CA PHE A 173 -0.59 7.44 5.93
C PHE A 173 -1.07 6.37 4.98
N VAL A 174 -2.17 6.68 4.30
CA VAL A 174 -2.78 5.86 3.25
C VAL A 174 -2.92 6.70 2.00
N ARG A 175 -2.49 6.14 0.87
CA ARG A 175 -2.69 6.65 -0.48
C ARG A 175 -3.71 5.77 -1.18
N GLN A 176 -4.71 6.37 -1.82
CA GLN A 176 -5.61 5.67 -2.74
C GLN A 176 -5.51 6.32 -4.12
N ASN A 177 -5.19 5.51 -5.14
CA ASN A 177 -5.07 5.96 -6.51
C ASN A 177 -6.42 6.00 -7.25
N PRO A 178 -6.52 6.76 -8.36
CA PRO A 178 -7.74 6.85 -9.13
C PRO A 178 -8.21 5.51 -9.70
N THR A 179 -9.52 5.25 -9.63
CA THR A 179 -10.16 4.24 -10.48
C THR A 179 -10.18 4.77 -11.92
N VAL A 180 -9.87 3.90 -12.87
CA VAL A 180 -9.96 4.15 -14.32
C VAL A 180 -10.99 3.17 -14.89
N GLU A 181 -12.08 3.67 -15.48
CA GLU A 181 -12.99 2.87 -16.30
C GLU A 181 -12.40 2.76 -17.72
N ARG A 182 -12.20 1.53 -18.22
CA ARG A 182 -11.73 1.27 -19.59
C ARG A 182 -12.81 1.69 -20.60
N GLU A 183 -12.40 1.94 -21.84
CA GLU A 183 -13.34 2.18 -22.95
C GLU A 183 -14.34 3.33 -22.74
N THR A 184 -14.02 4.29 -21.85
CA THR A 184 -14.82 5.51 -21.65
C THR A 184 -13.94 6.76 -21.61
N ASP A 185 -14.56 7.90 -21.91
CA ASP A 185 -13.97 9.22 -21.74
C ASP A 185 -14.15 9.78 -20.32
N ARG A 186 -14.69 8.98 -19.38
CA ARG A 186 -14.89 9.43 -18.01
C ARG A 186 -13.54 9.70 -17.36
N ARG A 187 -13.44 10.85 -16.70
CA ARG A 187 -12.21 11.23 -16.00
C ARG A 187 -12.00 10.30 -14.80
N PRO A 188 -10.82 9.68 -14.65
CA PRO A 188 -10.46 8.87 -13.48
C PRO A 188 -10.67 9.63 -12.16
N ARG A 189 -11.02 8.92 -11.09
CA ARG A 189 -11.28 9.51 -9.77
C ARG A 189 -10.80 8.62 -8.65
N ALA A 190 -10.15 9.20 -7.66
CA ALA A 190 -9.77 8.50 -6.43
C ALA A 190 -10.88 8.61 -5.38
N GLY A 191 -11.15 7.48 -4.72
CA GLY A 191 -12.10 7.43 -3.61
C GLY A 191 -11.45 8.10 -2.40
N ILE A 192 -12.28 8.53 -1.45
CA ILE A 192 -11.76 8.96 -0.14
C ILE A 192 -11.74 7.70 0.75
N PRO A 193 -10.55 7.16 1.08
CA PRO A 193 -10.49 6.02 1.98
C PRO A 193 -10.88 6.46 3.40
N GLU A 194 -11.66 5.62 4.07
CA GLU A 194 -11.96 5.77 5.49
C GLU A 194 -10.92 4.98 6.27
N VAL A 195 -10.10 5.68 7.06
CA VAL A 195 -9.00 5.04 7.78
C VAL A 195 -8.98 5.53 9.22
N ARG A 196 -9.01 4.58 10.15
CA ARG A 196 -8.84 4.83 11.58
C ARG A 196 -7.63 4.10 12.11
N VAL A 197 -6.82 4.80 12.89
CA VAL A 197 -5.59 4.26 13.45
C VAL A 197 -5.60 4.40 14.96
N GLY A 198 -5.14 3.35 15.64
CA GLY A 198 -4.80 3.39 17.06
C GLY A 198 -3.38 2.91 17.27
N GLN A 199 -2.72 3.40 18.31
CA GLN A 199 -1.39 2.93 18.69
C GLN A 199 -1.40 2.41 20.12
N ASP A 200 -0.68 1.32 20.39
CA ASP A 200 -0.46 0.81 21.74
C ASP A 200 0.80 1.41 22.38
N ARG A 201 0.97 1.20 23.69
CA ARG A 201 2.09 1.72 24.47
C ARG A 201 3.44 1.21 23.98
N ASN A 202 3.48 -0.04 23.54
CA ASN A 202 4.65 -0.70 22.97
C ASN A 202 5.01 -0.22 21.54
N GLY A 203 4.18 0.65 20.95
CA GLY A 203 4.38 1.19 19.62
C GLY A 203 3.61 0.47 18.52
N ALA A 204 2.96 -0.66 18.81
CA ALA A 204 2.15 -1.37 17.81
C ALA A 204 1.04 -0.48 17.26
N VAL A 205 0.85 -0.50 15.94
CA VAL A 205 -0.12 0.36 15.24
C VAL A 205 -1.18 -0.54 14.62
N LYS A 206 -2.44 -0.29 14.95
CA LYS A 206 -3.59 -0.95 14.33
C LYS A 206 -4.31 0.01 13.40
N ILE A 207 -4.51 -0.45 12.18
CA ILE A 207 -5.06 0.29 11.05
C ILE A 207 -6.34 -0.42 10.64
N VAL A 208 -7.46 0.30 10.71
CA VAL A 208 -8.75 -0.12 10.18
C VAL A 208 -9.02 0.72 8.95
N TYR A 209 -9.15 0.10 7.79
CA TYR A 209 -9.35 0.81 6.53
C TYR A 209 -10.55 0.27 5.75
N ASN A 210 -11.17 1.17 4.99
CA ASN A 210 -12.13 0.88 3.94
C ASN A 210 -11.81 1.78 2.74
N ALA A 211 -11.35 1.16 1.65
CA ALA A 211 -11.08 1.84 0.39
C ALA A 211 -12.25 1.64 -0.58
N LYS A 212 -12.66 2.74 -1.21
CA LYS A 212 -13.90 2.82 -1.99
C LYS A 212 -13.63 2.93 -3.48
N ASP A 213 -14.39 2.22 -4.32
CA ASP A 213 -14.36 2.48 -5.75
C ASP A 213 -15.11 3.79 -6.04
N SER A 214 -14.47 4.77 -6.67
CA SER A 214 -15.08 6.09 -6.93
C SER A 214 -16.29 6.06 -7.86
N PHE A 215 -16.44 4.98 -8.62
CA PHE A 215 -17.57 4.83 -9.53
C PHE A 215 -18.69 3.97 -8.95
N GLN A 216 -18.52 3.42 -7.74
CA GLN A 216 -19.60 2.69 -7.06
C GLN A 216 -20.83 3.59 -6.81
N PRO A 217 -22.05 3.06 -6.97
CA PRO A 217 -23.27 3.80 -6.68
C PRO A 217 -23.49 3.84 -5.16
N ALA A 218 -24.18 4.87 -4.67
CA ALA A 218 -24.46 5.04 -3.23
C ALA A 218 -25.14 3.83 -2.55
N LEU A 219 -25.78 2.93 -3.32
CA LEU A 219 -26.36 1.69 -2.81
C LEU A 219 -25.28 0.64 -2.48
N ALA A 220 -24.13 0.63 -3.15
CA ALA A 220 -22.99 -0.23 -2.82
C ALA A 220 -22.33 0.17 -1.49
N ASP A 221 -22.27 1.48 -1.20
CA ASP A 221 -21.89 2.01 0.12
C ASP A 221 -22.86 1.53 1.21
N GLN A 222 -24.16 1.42 0.91
CA GLN A 222 -25.18 0.92 1.85
C GLN A 222 -25.09 -0.60 2.11
N ILE A 223 -24.42 -1.35 1.24
CA ILE A 223 -24.24 -2.80 1.38
C ILE A 223 -22.77 -3.21 1.57
N ASP A 224 -21.88 -2.29 1.93
CA ASP A 224 -20.52 -2.57 2.42
C ASP A 224 -19.68 -3.50 1.51
N ILE A 225 -19.85 -3.36 0.18
CA ILE A 225 -19.00 -4.04 -0.81
C ILE A 225 -17.79 -3.15 -1.04
N GLY A 226 -16.72 -3.33 -0.25
CA GLY A 226 -15.51 -2.52 -0.31
C GLY A 226 -14.24 -3.33 -0.05
N VAL A 227 -13.10 -2.72 -0.32
CA VAL A 227 -11.79 -3.29 0.04
C VAL A 227 -11.49 -2.85 1.46
N GLN A 228 -11.63 -3.77 2.40
CA GLN A 228 -11.60 -3.45 3.83
C GLN A 228 -10.68 -4.38 4.61
N GLY A 229 -10.14 -3.86 5.70
CA GLY A 229 -9.31 -4.67 6.57
C GLY A 229 -8.97 -4.01 7.89
N VAL A 230 -8.48 -4.86 8.79
CA VAL A 230 -7.88 -4.52 10.07
C VAL A 230 -6.50 -5.15 10.08
N ILE A 231 -5.45 -4.33 10.15
CA ILE A 231 -4.06 -4.79 10.19
C ILE A 231 -3.39 -4.18 11.41
N THR A 232 -2.69 -5.00 12.18
CA THR A 232 -1.78 -4.57 13.23
C THR A 232 -0.34 -4.78 12.77
N VAL A 233 0.49 -3.77 13.00
CA VAL A 233 1.95 -3.81 12.82
C VAL A 233 2.57 -3.66 14.19
N ASP A 234 3.40 -4.62 14.60
CA ASP A 234 4.13 -4.58 15.86
C ASP A 234 5.63 -4.43 15.60
N PRO A 235 6.25 -3.29 15.98
CA PRO A 235 7.67 -3.05 15.78
C PRO A 235 8.57 -3.75 16.82
N SER A 236 8.01 -4.48 17.80
CA SER A 236 8.74 -4.89 19.02
C SER A 236 9.90 -5.88 18.82
N THR A 237 9.94 -6.61 17.70
CA THR A 237 10.87 -7.73 17.47
C THR A 237 12.06 -7.45 16.55
N GLY A 238 12.44 -6.18 16.34
CA GLY A 238 13.54 -5.78 15.46
C GLY A 238 13.13 -5.79 13.98
N ILE A 239 12.68 -6.95 13.46
CA ILE A 239 11.84 -6.99 12.25
C ILE A 239 10.38 -6.89 12.72
N PRO A 240 9.59 -5.94 12.21
CA PRO A 240 8.19 -5.83 12.58
C PRO A 240 7.39 -7.09 12.23
N SER A 241 6.47 -7.49 13.10
CA SER A 241 5.46 -8.50 12.79
C SER A 241 4.17 -7.83 12.31
N VAL A 242 3.44 -8.52 11.44
CA VAL A 242 2.17 -8.02 10.90
C VAL A 242 1.11 -9.10 11.01
N GLY A 243 -0.12 -8.71 11.30
CA GLY A 243 -1.23 -9.64 11.51
C GLY A 243 -2.57 -8.95 11.41
N GLY A 244 -3.62 -9.66 11.00
CA GLY A 244 -4.93 -9.02 10.87
C GLY A 244 -5.97 -9.82 10.10
N GLN A 245 -7.01 -9.11 9.66
CA GLN A 245 -8.10 -9.64 8.85
C GLN A 245 -8.39 -8.68 7.70
N VAL A 246 -8.38 -9.18 6.47
CA VAL A 246 -8.63 -8.36 5.26
C VAL A 246 -9.61 -9.07 4.34
N THR A 247 -10.26 -8.34 3.44
CA THR A 247 -11.01 -8.98 2.35
C THR A 247 -10.11 -9.88 1.51
N PRO A 248 -10.63 -10.98 0.93
CA PRO A 248 -9.86 -11.88 0.05
C PRO A 248 -9.31 -11.20 -1.20
N TYR A 249 -9.89 -10.05 -1.56
CA TYR A 249 -9.53 -9.26 -2.72
C TYR A 249 -9.32 -7.80 -2.33
N PRO A 250 -8.35 -7.08 -2.93
CA PRO A 250 -7.41 -7.50 -3.98
C PRO A 250 -6.18 -8.26 -3.40
N ALA A 251 -5.11 -8.42 -4.21
CA ALA A 251 -3.82 -8.92 -3.70
C ALA A 251 -3.24 -7.93 -2.68
N ILE A 252 -2.44 -8.44 -1.75
CA ILE A 252 -1.75 -7.64 -0.73
C ILE A 252 -0.31 -8.10 -0.57
N GLU A 253 0.60 -7.14 -0.44
CA GLU A 253 2.02 -7.33 -0.14
C GLU A 253 2.42 -6.37 0.97
N ILE A 254 3.27 -6.82 1.89
CA ILE A 254 3.74 -6.04 3.03
C ILE A 254 5.25 -6.20 3.16
N TYR A 255 5.95 -5.08 3.15
CA TYR A 255 7.41 -5.01 3.25
C TYR A 255 7.83 -4.13 4.41
N HIS A 256 8.93 -4.51 5.06
CA HIS A 256 9.69 -3.69 5.99
C HIS A 256 10.91 -3.13 5.29
N HIS A 257 11.16 -1.84 5.44
CA HIS A 257 12.36 -1.17 5.01
C HIS A 257 13.10 -0.66 6.26
N SER A 258 14.20 -1.34 6.61
CA SER A 258 15.00 -1.01 7.78
C SER A 258 15.70 0.34 7.61
N PRO A 259 16.07 1.04 8.70
CA PRO A 259 16.86 2.26 8.62
C PRO A 259 18.21 2.08 7.89
N GLU A 260 18.77 0.86 7.92
CA GLU A 260 20.03 0.48 7.27
C GLU A 260 19.88 0.15 5.78
N GLY A 261 18.66 0.27 5.22
CA GLY A 261 18.39 0.03 3.80
C GLY A 261 18.13 -1.43 3.43
N THR A 262 17.88 -2.30 4.40
CA THR A 262 17.45 -3.67 4.13
C THR A 262 15.94 -3.71 3.89
N THR A 263 15.51 -4.43 2.86
CA THR A 263 14.08 -4.67 2.59
C THR A 263 13.74 -6.12 2.89
N THR A 264 12.73 -6.32 3.73
CA THR A 264 12.25 -7.64 4.17
C THR A 264 10.78 -7.79 3.81
N GLU A 265 10.41 -8.91 3.20
CA GLU A 265 9.00 -9.27 3.01
C GLU A 265 8.41 -9.77 4.33
N LEU A 266 7.32 -9.15 4.77
CA LEU A 266 6.61 -9.53 5.98
C LEU A 266 5.39 -10.40 5.68
N PHE A 267 4.72 -10.14 4.55
CA PHE A 267 3.55 -10.89 4.12
C PHE A 267 3.29 -10.69 2.62
N GLU A 268 2.83 -11.73 1.95
CA GLU A 268 2.32 -11.65 0.58
C GLU A 268 1.11 -12.59 0.43
N ARG A 269 0.05 -12.08 -0.18
CA ARG A 269 -1.05 -12.89 -0.72
C ARG A 269 -1.42 -12.36 -2.10
N ASN A 270 -1.16 -13.17 -3.10
CA ASN A 270 -1.63 -12.92 -4.46
C ASN A 270 -3.07 -13.45 -4.64
N VAL A 271 -3.83 -12.82 -5.53
CA VAL A 271 -5.14 -13.30 -5.99
C VAL A 271 -5.02 -13.76 -7.44
N ASN A 272 -5.95 -14.60 -7.91
CA ASN A 272 -5.93 -14.95 -9.32
C ASN A 272 -6.15 -13.70 -10.20
N GLY A 273 -5.49 -13.64 -11.35
CA GLY A 273 -5.67 -12.55 -12.33
C GLY A 273 -6.99 -12.62 -13.09
N SER A 274 -8.04 -13.19 -12.50
CA SER A 274 -9.34 -13.30 -13.15
C SER A 274 -10.00 -11.92 -13.20
N PRO A 275 -10.53 -11.49 -14.37
CA PRO A 275 -11.32 -10.26 -14.47
C PRO A 275 -12.54 -10.26 -13.54
N TYR A 276 -13.05 -11.42 -13.13
CA TYR A 276 -14.21 -11.55 -12.23
C TYR A 276 -13.83 -11.69 -10.74
N GLY A 277 -12.56 -11.47 -10.39
CA GLY A 277 -12.05 -11.54 -9.01
C GLY A 277 -12.89 -10.73 -8.02
N PRO A 278 -13.15 -9.42 -8.26
CA PRO A 278 -13.97 -8.62 -7.36
C PRO A 278 -15.36 -9.21 -7.13
N MET A 279 -16.06 -9.65 -8.18
CA MET A 279 -17.42 -10.20 -8.06
C MET A 279 -17.47 -11.49 -7.26
N THR A 280 -16.48 -12.37 -7.42
CA THR A 280 -16.52 -13.69 -6.79
C THR A 280 -16.06 -13.65 -5.32
N GLN A 281 -15.17 -12.71 -4.98
CA GLN A 281 -14.48 -12.68 -3.70
C GLN A 281 -15.02 -11.60 -2.75
N LEU A 282 -15.42 -10.42 -3.26
CA LEU A 282 -15.98 -9.36 -2.40
C LEU A 282 -17.45 -9.57 -2.03
N LEU A 283 -18.25 -10.20 -2.90
CA LEU A 283 -19.67 -10.46 -2.62
C LEU A 283 -19.92 -11.38 -1.43
N ARG A 284 -18.92 -12.18 -1.05
CA ARG A 284 -19.04 -13.12 0.07
C ARG A 284 -18.93 -12.46 1.44
N ARG A 285 -18.52 -11.18 1.51
CA ARG A 285 -18.23 -10.44 2.77
C ARG A 285 -17.36 -11.20 3.77
N ALA A 286 -16.59 -12.17 3.30
CA ALA A 286 -15.67 -12.92 4.12
C ALA A 286 -14.40 -12.09 4.32
N THR A 287 -13.85 -12.08 5.52
CA THR A 287 -12.48 -11.66 5.79
C THR A 287 -11.62 -12.89 5.98
N GLU A 288 -10.35 -12.77 5.61
CA GLU A 288 -9.33 -13.80 5.78
C GLU A 288 -8.27 -13.29 6.73
N HIS A 289 -7.76 -14.17 7.58
CA HIS A 289 -6.62 -13.87 8.42
C HIS A 289 -5.36 -13.72 7.57
N ILE A 290 -4.51 -12.76 7.93
CA ILE A 290 -3.19 -12.57 7.33
C ILE A 290 -2.13 -12.42 8.41
N GLY A 291 -0.91 -12.80 8.08
CA GLY A 291 0.25 -12.63 8.95
C GLY A 291 0.22 -13.49 10.21
N SER A 292 0.77 -12.96 11.30
CA SER A 292 0.91 -13.61 12.60
C SER A 292 -0.33 -13.40 13.47
N GLU A 293 -0.70 -14.45 14.21
CA GLU A 293 -1.72 -14.39 15.26
C GLU A 293 -1.20 -13.76 16.56
N ASP A 294 0.13 -13.63 16.70
CA ASP A 294 0.79 -13.15 17.91
C ASP A 294 0.89 -11.61 17.98
N VAL A 295 0.36 -10.89 16.98
CA VAL A 295 0.33 -9.43 17.04
C VAL A 295 -0.53 -8.95 18.22
N PRO A 296 -0.07 -7.92 18.96
CA PRO A 296 -0.77 -7.44 20.14
C PRO A 296 -2.13 -6.84 19.75
N HIS A 297 -3.08 -6.96 20.67
CA HIS A 297 -4.35 -6.28 20.53
C HIS A 297 -4.20 -4.79 20.85
N VAL A 298 -4.55 -3.92 19.90
CA VAL A 298 -4.55 -2.46 20.08
C VAL A 298 -5.97 -1.94 20.27
N GLY A 299 -6.18 -1.21 21.37
CA GLY A 299 -7.45 -0.58 21.72
C GLY A 299 -8.40 -1.45 22.54
N PRO A 300 -9.67 -1.05 22.68
CA PRO A 300 -10.63 -1.84 23.45
C PRO A 300 -10.80 -3.23 22.85
N VAL A 301 -10.74 -4.26 23.70
CA VAL A 301 -11.13 -5.62 23.32
C VAL A 301 -12.63 -5.58 23.00
N PRO A 302 -13.11 -6.21 21.92
CA PRO A 302 -14.55 -6.32 21.72
C PRO A 302 -15.15 -7.09 22.90
N ASP A 303 -15.72 -6.38 23.87
CA ASP A 303 -16.40 -7.02 24.99
C ASP A 303 -17.48 -7.97 24.45
N THR A 304 -17.45 -9.20 24.93
CA THR A 304 -18.54 -10.17 24.86
C THR A 304 -19.73 -9.78 25.73
N GLU A 305 -19.69 -8.63 26.41
CA GLU A 305 -20.77 -8.16 27.28
C GLU A 305 -21.67 -7.14 26.56
N ARG A 306 -22.78 -7.65 26.04
CA ARG A 306 -24.03 -6.86 25.93
C ARG A 306 -24.35 -6.39 27.36
N HIS A 307 -24.76 -5.12 27.56
CA HIS A 307 -25.66 -4.61 28.64
C HIS A 307 -25.22 -3.27 29.31
N THR A 308 -24.82 -2.22 28.58
CA THR A 308 -24.73 -0.87 29.21
C THR A 308 -25.30 0.32 28.44
N GLY A 309 -25.88 0.13 27.25
CA GLY A 309 -26.66 1.19 26.58
C GLY A 309 -25.92 2.50 26.25
N ARG A 310 -24.59 2.57 26.46
CA ARG A 310 -23.74 3.66 25.98
C ARG A 310 -23.29 3.34 24.56
N ALA A 311 -23.43 4.31 23.66
CA ALA A 311 -22.85 4.21 22.32
C ALA A 311 -21.34 3.95 22.45
N ARG A 312 -20.85 2.87 21.83
CA ARG A 312 -19.41 2.57 21.76
C ARG A 312 -18.70 3.74 21.09
N GLU A 313 -17.65 4.29 21.71
CA GLU A 313 -16.75 5.18 20.98
C GLU A 313 -16.13 4.38 19.81
N PRO A 314 -16.06 4.95 18.60
CA PRO A 314 -15.39 4.29 17.49
C PRO A 314 -13.89 4.07 17.82
N PHE A 315 -13.34 2.94 17.38
CA PHE A 315 -11.91 2.66 17.52
C PHE A 315 -11.08 3.68 16.73
N GLY A 316 -9.98 4.13 17.33
CA GLY A 316 -8.92 4.90 16.68
C GLY A 316 -9.25 6.36 16.38
N THR A 317 -8.22 7.07 15.92
CA THR A 317 -8.29 8.41 15.32
C THR A 317 -8.49 8.26 13.82
N GLU A 318 -9.44 8.99 13.24
CA GLU A 318 -9.60 9.08 11.79
C GLU A 318 -8.45 9.90 11.17
N LEU A 319 -7.85 9.41 10.09
CA LEU A 319 -6.74 10.10 9.43
C LEU A 319 -7.21 11.37 8.70
N GLY A 320 -6.40 12.43 8.77
CA GLY A 320 -6.71 13.74 8.21
C GLY A 320 -6.00 14.03 6.89
N ALA A 321 -6.06 15.28 6.44
CA ALA A 321 -5.33 15.71 5.24
C ALA A 321 -3.82 15.91 5.53
N PRO A 322 -2.92 15.80 4.53
CA PRO A 322 -1.47 15.94 4.76
C PRO A 322 -1.00 17.25 5.39
N HIS A 323 -1.78 18.33 5.27
CA HIS A 323 -1.43 19.64 5.85
C HIS A 323 -1.87 19.79 7.31
N ASP A 324 -2.74 18.91 7.79
CA ASP A 324 -3.26 18.89 9.16
C ASP A 324 -3.49 17.44 9.62
N PRO A 325 -2.42 16.64 9.79
CA PRO A 325 -2.59 15.28 10.29
C PRO A 325 -2.97 15.32 11.78
N PRO A 326 -3.98 14.55 12.23
CA PRO A 326 -4.32 14.46 13.65
C PRO A 326 -3.35 13.56 14.40
N ASP A 327 -3.29 13.73 15.72
CA ASP A 327 -2.55 12.83 16.60
C ASP A 327 -3.36 11.56 16.85
N VAL A 328 -2.73 10.41 16.58
CA VAL A 328 -3.32 9.09 16.76
C VAL A 328 -3.47 8.79 18.25
N ARG A 329 -4.66 8.32 18.64
CA ARG A 329 -4.96 7.92 20.01
C ARG A 329 -4.06 6.75 20.42
N VAL A 330 -3.41 6.93 21.56
CA VAL A 330 -2.65 5.90 22.25
C VAL A 330 -3.55 5.21 23.28
N TYR A 331 -3.54 3.89 23.31
CA TYR A 331 -4.26 3.07 24.29
C TYR A 331 -3.35 2.64 25.44
#